data_AF-D2V938-F1
#
_entry.id   AF-D2V938-F1
#
_cell.length_a   1.000
_cell.length_b   1.000
_cell.length_c   1.000
_cell.angle_alpha   90.00
_cell.angle_beta   90.00
_cell.angle_gamma   90.00
#
_symmetry.space_group_name_H-M   'P 1'
#
loop_
_entity.id
_entity.type
_entity.pdbx_description
1 polymer ?
#
loop_
_entity_poly.entity_id
_entity_poly.type
_entity_poly.pdbx_seq_one_letter_code
_entity_poly.pdbx_strand_id
1 'polypeptide(L)'
;MIQNFKVHSEEDFFDNGEEEVLNFYKMSRKLKQDTHNIYARLQSIKEDSNFVSYVFKIYSLVPKFANLRCGLWYHHSFDSTCYFKSTDGHSYHWQFSLNRLNLHVLKTALKKECLMIVDSTRKGKLFPDSFSKTIPIWCCVMNKVLSYLKFGEKKSNLKLPTWVHDTEKIQIEERLESWVDFVLNSGLDLKEFIEMYTKPLQCVWISRRTELENTSKFSLEGLDFIPIILVSASDPDHPIKTTSWVYIQGAGDDHDIELSRGKCVFLIDSKKHKRGLEEVLGEILYFIEQELEKEMNVYVLGRTGKNEEIVVGLAAMCSLFDSDNNFEKNKQNRDYTRQHLCDKQMIRKKLMYIQSFINDASPSRSMMKSLNRHLLS
;
A
#
# COMPACT_ATOMS: atom_id res chain seq x y z
N MET A 1 -9.59 19.90 -23.05
CA MET A 1 -8.94 19.80 -21.71
C MET A 1 -10.04 19.80 -20.65
N ILE A 2 -10.62 18.65 -20.30
CA ILE A 2 -11.30 18.53 -19.00
C ILE A 2 -10.17 18.42 -17.96
N GLN A 3 -10.18 19.22 -16.91
CA GLN A 3 -9.08 19.22 -15.94
C GLN A 3 -9.03 17.91 -15.13
N ASN A 4 -10.19 17.32 -14.79
CA ASN A 4 -10.30 16.17 -13.87
C ASN A 4 -10.87 14.87 -14.50
N PHE A 5 -10.95 14.72 -15.83
CA PHE A 5 -11.38 13.46 -16.48
C PHE A 5 -10.69 13.21 -17.84
N LYS A 6 -10.02 12.04 -17.99
CA LYS A 6 -9.22 11.66 -19.18
C LYS A 6 -9.17 10.13 -19.37
N VAL A 7 -9.12 9.69 -20.63
CA VAL A 7 -9.32 8.28 -21.06
C VAL A 7 -8.56 8.10 -22.42
N HIS A 8 -7.35 7.48 -22.52
CA HIS A 8 -6.32 7.69 -23.61
C HIS A 8 -5.83 6.59 -24.61
N SER A 9 -5.28 7.04 -25.77
CA SER A 9 -5.13 6.35 -27.10
C SER A 9 -3.79 5.73 -27.48
N GLU A 10 -3.78 5.02 -28.62
CA GLU A 10 -2.60 4.41 -29.25
C GLU A 10 -1.88 5.31 -30.28
N GLU A 11 -2.58 5.97 -31.23
CA GLU A 11 -1.98 6.32 -32.53
C GLU A 11 -1.72 7.81 -32.85
N ASP A 12 -2.31 8.77 -32.12
CA ASP A 12 -2.50 10.16 -32.59
C ASP A 12 -1.25 11.07 -32.77
N PHE A 13 -0.02 10.62 -32.53
CA PHE A 13 1.16 11.51 -32.50
C PHE A 13 2.42 10.96 -33.16
N PHE A 14 2.62 11.32 -34.43
CA PHE A 14 3.93 11.38 -35.09
C PHE A 14 4.37 12.84 -35.30
N ASP A 15 5.18 13.30 -34.33
CA ASP A 15 6.43 14.06 -34.55
C ASP A 15 6.39 15.44 -35.27
N ASN A 16 6.57 16.53 -34.50
CA ASN A 16 7.85 17.27 -34.46
C ASN A 16 7.80 18.50 -33.52
N GLY A 17 8.98 18.94 -33.03
CA GLY A 17 9.18 20.21 -32.30
C GLY A 17 9.43 20.05 -30.80
N GLU A 18 10.57 20.56 -30.32
CA GLU A 18 10.98 20.54 -28.91
C GLU A 18 10.65 21.85 -28.18
N GLU A 19 10.18 21.76 -26.92
CA GLU A 19 10.62 22.63 -25.82
C GLU A 19 10.25 22.03 -24.46
N GLU A 20 10.74 22.61 -23.35
CA GLU A 20 10.78 21.95 -22.04
C GLU A 20 9.42 21.80 -21.33
N VAL A 21 8.81 20.61 -21.44
CA VAL A 21 7.73 20.16 -20.53
C VAL A 21 8.02 18.76 -20.02
N LEU A 22 7.83 18.52 -18.71
CA LEU A 22 8.11 17.24 -18.05
C LEU A 22 7.30 16.09 -18.68
N ASN A 23 7.97 15.30 -19.52
CA ASN A 23 7.28 14.69 -20.65
C ASN A 23 6.46 13.43 -20.30
N PHE A 24 5.14 13.60 -20.27
CA PHE A 24 4.13 12.55 -20.05
C PHE A 24 4.28 11.33 -20.98
N TYR A 25 4.87 11.48 -22.17
CA TYR A 25 5.12 10.37 -23.10
C TYR A 25 6.16 9.36 -22.57
N LYS A 26 7.17 9.78 -21.79
CA LYS A 26 8.11 8.83 -21.15
C LYS A 26 7.40 8.00 -20.08
N MET A 27 6.50 8.62 -19.32
CA MET A 27 5.67 7.94 -18.31
C MET A 27 4.63 7.03 -18.97
N SER A 28 3.99 7.48 -20.05
CA SER A 28 3.04 6.70 -20.86
C SER A 28 3.71 5.49 -21.55
N ARG A 29 4.94 5.61 -22.07
CA ARG A 29 5.67 4.46 -22.63
C ARG A 29 6.00 3.39 -21.58
N LYS A 30 6.32 3.76 -20.33
CA LYS A 30 6.38 2.81 -19.20
C LYS A 30 5.00 2.17 -18.96
N LEU A 31 3.97 3.00 -18.75
CA LEU A 31 2.63 2.53 -18.41
C LEU A 31 2.00 1.62 -19.49
N LYS A 32 2.27 1.84 -20.78
CA LYS A 32 1.79 0.98 -21.88
C LYS A 32 2.38 -0.43 -21.84
N GLN A 33 3.59 -0.62 -21.33
CA GLN A 33 4.17 -1.94 -21.10
C GLN A 33 3.61 -2.64 -19.84
N ASP A 34 2.97 -1.90 -18.93
CA ASP A 34 2.48 -2.38 -17.62
C ASP A 34 0.94 -2.44 -17.47
N THR A 35 0.16 -2.15 -18.53
CA THR A 35 -1.32 -2.07 -18.45
C THR A 35 -2.00 -3.34 -17.91
N HIS A 36 -1.48 -4.52 -18.27
CA HIS A 36 -1.95 -5.82 -17.76
C HIS A 36 -1.59 -6.10 -16.28
N ASN A 37 -0.98 -5.13 -15.58
CA ASN A 37 -0.47 -5.29 -14.22
C ASN A 37 -0.99 -4.27 -13.21
N ILE A 38 -1.45 -3.08 -13.63
CA ILE A 38 -1.84 -2.03 -12.67
C ILE A 38 -3.03 -2.42 -11.79
N TYR A 39 -4.09 -3.03 -12.35
CA TYR A 39 -5.20 -3.58 -11.56
C TYR A 39 -4.71 -4.73 -10.66
N ALA A 40 -3.78 -5.57 -11.12
CA ALA A 40 -3.18 -6.63 -10.31
C ALA A 40 -2.52 -6.06 -9.04
N ARG A 41 -1.67 -5.04 -9.23
CA ARG A 41 -0.91 -4.36 -8.18
C ARG A 41 -1.87 -3.71 -7.18
N LEU A 42 -2.92 -3.04 -7.65
CA LEU A 42 -3.92 -2.40 -6.80
C LEU A 42 -4.84 -3.39 -6.07
N GLN A 43 -5.26 -4.47 -6.72
CA GLN A 43 -6.03 -5.55 -6.07
C GLN A 43 -5.20 -6.25 -4.99
N SER A 44 -3.91 -6.50 -5.25
CA SER A 44 -2.97 -7.04 -4.25
C SER A 44 -2.77 -6.07 -3.09
N ILE A 45 -2.55 -4.77 -3.34
CA ILE A 45 -2.46 -3.73 -2.30
C ILE A 45 -3.75 -3.68 -1.47
N LYS A 46 -4.92 -3.80 -2.11
CA LYS A 46 -6.22 -3.79 -1.40
C LYS A 46 -6.41 -5.05 -0.53
N GLU A 47 -6.03 -6.23 -1.02
CA GLU A 47 -6.11 -7.46 -0.23
C GLU A 47 -5.07 -7.51 0.90
N ASP A 48 -3.88 -6.94 0.71
CA ASP A 48 -2.86 -6.75 1.76
C ASP A 48 -3.30 -5.71 2.81
N SER A 49 -3.91 -4.60 2.36
CA SER A 49 -4.45 -3.58 3.25
C SER A 49 -5.60 -4.10 4.10
N ASN A 50 -6.47 -4.94 3.54
CA ASN A 50 -7.53 -5.62 4.30
C ASN A 50 -6.94 -6.53 5.40
N PHE A 51 -5.80 -7.19 5.15
CA PHE A 51 -5.10 -8.00 6.15
C PHE A 51 -4.45 -7.16 7.25
N VAL A 52 -3.76 -6.07 6.92
CA VAL A 52 -3.20 -5.14 7.93
C VAL A 52 -4.33 -4.51 8.77
N SER A 53 -5.46 -4.18 8.14
CA SER A 53 -6.67 -3.72 8.84
C SER A 53 -7.27 -4.75 9.81
N TYR A 54 -7.07 -6.06 9.56
CA TYR A 54 -7.50 -7.13 10.46
C TYR A 54 -6.53 -7.31 11.62
N VAL A 55 -5.20 -7.31 11.36
CA VAL A 55 -4.16 -7.30 12.40
C VAL A 55 -4.34 -6.11 13.35
N PHE A 56 -4.63 -4.92 12.81
CA PHE A 56 -4.85 -3.70 13.59
C PHE A 56 -6.12 -3.74 14.47
N LYS A 57 -7.11 -4.57 14.14
CA LYS A 57 -8.30 -4.78 15.00
C LYS A 57 -7.99 -5.68 16.19
N ILE A 58 -7.15 -6.70 16.00
CA ILE A 58 -6.68 -7.58 17.08
C ILE A 58 -5.78 -6.79 18.05
N TYR A 59 -4.79 -6.07 17.51
CA TYR A 59 -3.82 -5.29 18.26
C TYR A 59 -4.20 -3.80 18.35
N SER A 60 -5.46 -3.53 18.70
CA SER A 60 -6.05 -2.18 18.67
C SER A 60 -5.28 -1.14 19.50
N LEU A 61 -4.79 -1.52 20.68
CA LEU A 61 -4.07 -0.63 21.61
C LEU A 61 -2.56 -0.49 21.34
N VAL A 62 -1.97 -1.34 20.49
CA VAL A 62 -0.52 -1.29 20.18
C VAL A 62 -0.24 -0.11 19.26
N PRO A 63 0.83 0.70 19.46
CA PRO A 63 1.18 1.77 18.53
C PRO A 63 1.63 1.21 17.18
N LYS A 64 1.18 1.81 16.08
CA LYS A 64 1.31 1.30 14.70
C LYS A 64 2.21 2.21 13.88
N PHE A 65 3.37 1.73 13.46
CA PHE A 65 4.32 2.48 12.64
C PHE A 65 4.40 1.88 11.21
N ALA A 66 4.44 2.75 10.20
CA ALA A 66 4.74 2.32 8.83
C ALA A 66 6.25 2.37 8.58
N ASN A 67 6.87 1.31 8.05
CA ASN A 67 8.20 1.45 7.47
C ASN A 67 8.08 2.19 6.12
N LEU A 68 8.86 3.26 5.94
CA LEU A 68 8.89 4.11 4.74
C LEU A 68 9.55 3.42 3.52
N ARG A 69 9.45 2.09 3.43
CA ARG A 69 9.80 1.30 2.24
C ARG A 69 8.55 0.86 1.49
N CYS A 70 7.65 0.11 2.12
CA CYS A 70 6.34 -0.17 1.54
C CYS A 70 5.18 -0.02 2.53
N GLY A 71 5.44 0.05 3.84
CA GLY A 71 4.43 -0.01 4.91
C GLY A 71 3.26 0.97 4.80
N LEU A 72 3.49 2.18 4.29
CA LEU A 72 2.44 3.22 4.14
C LEU A 72 1.29 2.82 3.20
N TRP A 73 1.51 1.89 2.27
CA TRP A 73 0.50 1.51 1.27
C TRP A 73 -0.64 0.65 1.83
N TYR A 74 -0.50 0.14 3.06
CA TYR A 74 -1.38 -0.90 3.58
C TYR A 74 -2.37 -0.42 4.66
N HIS A 75 -2.23 0.80 5.18
CA HIS A 75 -3.25 1.38 6.05
C HIS A 75 -3.27 2.91 6.00
N HIS A 76 -4.45 3.51 6.14
CA HIS A 76 -4.62 4.97 6.08
C HIS A 76 -4.31 5.68 7.43
N SER A 77 -4.12 4.92 8.49
CA SER A 77 -3.90 5.43 9.86
C SER A 77 -2.74 4.68 10.51
N PHE A 78 -1.72 5.45 10.91
CA PHE A 78 -0.54 5.01 11.64
C PHE A 78 -0.19 6.09 12.68
N ASP A 79 0.33 5.69 13.84
CA ASP A 79 0.76 6.61 14.90
C ASP A 79 2.07 7.34 14.54
N SER A 80 2.90 6.73 13.70
CA SER A 80 4.12 7.34 13.15
C SER A 80 4.67 6.57 11.94
N THR A 81 5.85 6.96 11.46
CA THR A 81 6.60 6.25 10.41
C THR A 81 8.04 5.99 10.85
N CYS A 82 8.70 5.00 10.28
CA CYS A 82 10.10 4.65 10.55
C CYS A 82 10.85 4.33 9.24
N TYR A 83 12.18 4.23 9.29
CA TYR A 83 12.98 3.88 8.12
C TYR A 83 14.02 2.81 8.49
N PHE A 84 13.66 1.54 8.32
CA PHE A 84 14.56 0.39 8.40
C PHE A 84 14.86 -0.11 6.99
N LYS A 85 16.11 0.02 6.55
CA LYS A 85 16.54 -0.31 5.19
C LYS A 85 16.87 -1.81 5.08
N SER A 86 16.29 -2.49 4.10
CA SER A 86 16.52 -3.92 3.85
C SER A 86 17.97 -4.25 3.48
N THR A 87 18.66 -3.37 2.75
CA THR A 87 20.07 -3.60 2.37
C THR A 87 21.00 -3.72 3.57
N ASP A 88 20.68 -3.02 4.66
CA ASP A 88 21.48 -2.99 5.88
C ASP A 88 21.42 -4.37 6.61
N GLY A 89 20.47 -5.22 6.20
CA GLY A 89 20.31 -6.62 6.61
C GLY A 89 20.57 -7.64 5.49
N HIS A 90 21.11 -7.24 4.34
CA HIS A 90 21.44 -8.17 3.26
C HIS A 90 22.59 -9.11 3.67
N SER A 91 22.50 -10.37 3.24
CA SER A 91 23.55 -11.38 3.42
C SER A 91 24.91 -10.87 2.95
N TYR A 92 25.95 -11.10 3.75
CA TYR A 92 27.33 -10.62 3.56
C TYR A 92 27.54 -9.09 3.64
N HIS A 93 26.47 -8.29 3.72
CA HIS A 93 26.53 -6.82 3.68
C HIS A 93 25.73 -6.16 4.83
N TRP A 94 25.84 -6.74 6.04
CA TRP A 94 25.20 -6.20 7.24
C TRP A 94 25.84 -4.87 7.68
N GLN A 95 25.00 -3.88 7.98
CA GLN A 95 25.43 -2.54 8.41
C GLN A 95 24.52 -2.01 9.52
N PHE A 96 25.09 -1.33 10.51
CA PHE A 96 24.34 -0.52 11.46
C PHE A 96 24.55 0.96 11.13
N SER A 97 23.48 1.76 11.05
CA SER A 97 23.54 3.13 10.51
C SER A 97 23.17 4.18 11.56
N LEU A 98 24.16 4.96 12.02
CA LEU A 98 23.96 6.06 12.95
C LEU A 98 23.02 7.15 12.38
N ASN A 99 23.00 7.34 11.06
CA ASN A 99 22.08 8.27 10.40
C ASN A 99 20.62 7.76 10.35
N ARG A 100 20.36 6.51 10.78
CA ARG A 100 19.05 5.84 10.74
C ARG A 100 18.76 5.07 12.03
N LEU A 101 19.13 5.64 13.18
CA LEU A 101 18.96 5.02 14.50
C LEU A 101 17.50 4.79 14.93
N ASN A 102 16.52 5.46 14.29
CA ASN A 102 15.10 5.31 14.61
C ASN A 102 14.80 5.50 16.12
N LEU A 103 15.42 6.48 16.78
CA LEU A 103 15.27 6.68 18.24
C LEU A 103 13.82 6.96 18.68
N HIS A 104 12.96 7.45 17.79
CA HIS A 104 11.52 7.60 18.05
C HIS A 104 10.77 6.25 18.09
N VAL A 105 11.20 5.26 17.32
CA VAL A 105 10.74 3.85 17.40
C VAL A 105 11.08 3.31 18.78
N LEU A 106 12.33 3.49 19.23
CA LEU A 106 12.77 3.11 20.57
C LEU A 106 11.95 3.82 21.66
N LYS A 107 11.77 5.15 21.54
CA LYS A 107 11.04 5.97 22.52
C LYS A 107 9.61 5.46 22.72
N THR A 108 8.90 5.18 21.63
CA THR A 108 7.53 4.64 21.71
C THR A 108 7.52 3.21 22.23
N ALA A 109 8.43 2.34 21.78
CA ALA A 109 8.50 0.95 22.25
C ALA A 109 8.74 0.83 23.76
N LEU A 110 9.69 1.62 24.31
CA LEU A 110 9.93 1.65 25.76
C LEU A 110 8.74 2.26 26.51
N LYS A 111 8.23 3.42 26.07
CA LYS A 111 7.13 4.13 26.76
C LYS A 111 5.78 3.39 26.74
N LYS A 112 5.59 2.41 25.85
CA LYS A 112 4.35 1.65 25.69
C LYS A 112 4.51 0.15 25.98
N GLU A 113 5.70 -0.28 26.37
CA GLU A 113 6.17 -1.68 26.44
C GLU A 113 5.81 -2.55 25.20
N CYS A 114 5.46 -1.94 24.06
CA CYS A 114 5.14 -2.64 22.81
C CYS A 114 5.22 -1.67 21.60
N LEU A 115 5.41 -2.23 20.41
CA LEU A 115 5.32 -1.50 19.14
C LEU A 115 4.93 -2.44 18.01
N MET A 116 4.21 -1.95 16.99
CA MET A 116 3.96 -2.65 15.74
C MET A 116 4.57 -1.88 14.56
N ILE A 117 5.24 -2.58 13.66
CA ILE A 117 5.82 -2.04 12.42
C ILE A 117 5.25 -2.83 11.23
N VAL A 118 4.68 -2.12 10.26
CA VAL A 118 4.19 -2.70 8.98
C VAL A 118 5.17 -2.41 7.86
N ASP A 119 5.45 -3.43 7.05
CA ASP A 119 6.22 -3.33 5.80
C ASP A 119 5.76 -4.45 4.85
N SER A 120 6.32 -4.53 3.65
CA SER A 120 6.12 -5.69 2.77
C SER A 120 7.42 -6.14 2.12
N THR A 121 7.33 -7.15 1.27
CA THR A 121 8.50 -7.84 0.72
C THR A 121 8.31 -8.24 -0.73
N ARG A 122 9.36 -8.83 -1.29
CA ARG A 122 9.54 -9.15 -2.70
C ARG A 122 9.19 -10.63 -2.94
N LYS A 123 8.73 -10.98 -4.15
CA LYS A 123 8.20 -12.33 -4.49
C LYS A 123 9.08 -13.46 -3.92
N GLY A 124 8.44 -14.43 -3.23
CA GLY A 124 9.10 -15.62 -2.71
C GLY A 124 9.74 -15.48 -1.31
N LYS A 125 9.73 -14.30 -0.69
CA LYS A 125 10.05 -14.14 0.74
C LYS A 125 8.78 -13.90 1.55
N LEU A 126 8.65 -14.52 2.73
CA LEU A 126 7.54 -14.26 3.67
C LEU A 126 7.72 -12.94 4.44
N PHE A 127 8.97 -12.52 4.65
CA PHE A 127 9.36 -11.30 5.35
C PHE A 127 10.44 -10.54 4.57
N PRO A 128 10.54 -9.20 4.68
CA PRO A 128 11.67 -8.47 4.13
C PRO A 128 12.94 -8.68 4.97
N ASP A 129 14.10 -8.36 4.40
CA ASP A 129 15.38 -8.45 5.11
C ASP A 129 15.48 -7.38 6.23
N SER A 130 14.72 -6.29 6.11
CA SER A 130 14.49 -5.33 7.20
C SER A 130 13.93 -6.03 8.45
N PHE A 131 12.95 -6.93 8.28
CA PHE A 131 12.31 -7.65 9.39
C PHE A 131 13.04 -8.94 9.77
N SER A 132 13.75 -9.56 8.83
CA SER A 132 14.48 -10.81 9.09
C SER A 132 15.83 -10.57 9.77
N LYS A 133 16.50 -9.45 9.48
CA LYS A 133 17.87 -9.17 9.93
C LYS A 133 18.06 -7.73 10.46
N THR A 134 17.65 -6.68 9.74
CA THR A 134 17.97 -5.29 10.17
C THR A 134 17.36 -4.90 11.53
N ILE A 135 16.06 -5.12 11.76
CA ILE A 135 15.40 -4.78 13.03
C ILE A 135 15.84 -5.73 14.17
N PRO A 136 15.97 -7.06 13.97
CA PRO A 136 16.57 -7.95 14.97
C PRO A 136 17.99 -7.53 15.41
N ILE A 137 18.85 -7.12 14.47
CA ILE A 137 20.17 -6.53 14.77
C ILE A 137 20.01 -5.25 15.60
N TRP A 138 19.13 -4.34 15.18
CA TRP A 138 18.89 -3.08 15.87
C TRP A 138 18.40 -3.29 17.30
N CYS A 139 17.44 -4.19 17.54
CA CYS A 139 17.00 -4.56 18.89
C CYS A 139 18.18 -5.07 19.74
N CYS A 140 19.02 -5.96 19.19
CA CYS A 140 20.17 -6.50 19.92
C CYS A 140 21.23 -5.43 20.27
N VAL A 141 21.55 -4.54 19.33
CA VAL A 141 22.50 -3.43 19.55
C VAL A 141 21.93 -2.46 20.59
N MET A 142 20.68 -2.01 20.46
CA MET A 142 20.08 -1.07 21.42
C MET A 142 19.92 -1.71 22.81
N ASN A 143 19.60 -3.01 22.91
CA ASN A 143 19.59 -3.72 24.19
C ASN A 143 20.99 -3.76 24.84
N LYS A 144 22.05 -4.10 24.08
CA LYS A 144 23.44 -4.11 24.59
C LYS A 144 23.87 -2.72 25.06
N VAL A 145 23.55 -1.67 24.30
CA VAL A 145 23.84 -0.27 24.64
C VAL A 145 23.11 0.15 25.91
N LEU A 146 21.79 -0.02 25.99
CA LEU A 146 20.99 0.41 27.15
C LEU A 146 21.30 -0.43 28.40
N SER A 147 21.52 -1.73 28.25
CA SER A 147 21.96 -2.61 29.36
C SER A 147 23.33 -2.20 29.89
N TYR A 148 24.28 -1.86 29.01
CA TYR A 148 25.60 -1.38 29.44
C TYR A 148 25.51 -0.04 30.17
N LEU A 149 24.76 0.91 29.63
CA LEU A 149 24.59 2.23 30.24
C LEU A 149 23.75 2.22 31.54
N LYS A 150 22.87 1.22 31.75
CA LYS A 150 22.03 1.09 32.95
C LYS A 150 22.61 0.18 34.04
N PHE A 151 23.32 -0.88 33.64
CA PHE A 151 23.75 -1.97 34.52
C PHE A 151 25.25 -2.31 34.44
N GLY A 152 26.02 -1.65 33.55
CA GLY A 152 27.45 -1.91 33.34
C GLY A 152 27.77 -3.12 32.45
N GLU A 153 26.75 -3.86 31.97
CA GLU A 153 26.93 -5.12 31.24
C GLU A 153 26.24 -5.12 29.87
N LYS A 154 26.96 -5.51 28.80
CA LYS A 154 26.45 -5.63 27.42
C LYS A 154 25.56 -6.89 27.21
N LYS A 155 24.54 -7.08 28.05
CA LYS A 155 23.63 -8.25 28.05
C LYS A 155 22.53 -8.14 26.98
N SER A 156 22.73 -8.81 25.85
CA SER A 156 21.66 -9.28 24.95
C SER A 156 22.21 -10.36 24.01
N ASN A 157 21.39 -11.36 23.69
CA ASN A 157 21.68 -12.36 22.65
C ASN A 157 20.93 -11.99 21.36
N LEU A 158 21.48 -12.33 20.19
CA LEU A 158 20.83 -12.04 18.91
C LEU A 158 19.69 -13.04 18.64
N LYS A 159 18.45 -12.55 18.65
CA LYS A 159 17.25 -13.34 18.33
C LYS A 159 16.82 -13.09 16.87
N LEU A 160 17.42 -13.83 15.94
CA LEU A 160 16.99 -13.92 14.53
C LEU A 160 15.83 -14.93 14.38
N PRO A 161 15.01 -14.82 13.32
CA PRO A 161 13.97 -15.80 13.04
C PRO A 161 14.55 -17.07 12.40
N THR A 162 13.83 -18.19 12.52
CA THR A 162 14.28 -19.55 12.17
C THR A 162 14.58 -19.80 10.68
N TRP A 163 14.24 -18.85 9.79
CA TRP A 163 14.57 -18.92 8.36
C TRP A 163 15.89 -18.20 7.99
N VAL A 164 16.63 -17.67 8.97
CA VAL A 164 17.99 -17.15 8.78
C VAL A 164 18.98 -18.22 9.24
N HIS A 165 19.97 -18.55 8.41
CA HIS A 165 20.91 -19.64 8.68
C HIS A 165 21.86 -19.30 9.83
N ASP A 166 22.22 -20.28 10.67
CA ASP A 166 23.14 -20.05 11.81
C ASP A 166 24.51 -19.51 11.36
N THR A 167 24.96 -19.84 10.15
CA THR A 167 26.17 -19.24 9.55
C THR A 167 26.05 -17.74 9.32
N GLU A 168 24.87 -17.25 8.91
CA GLU A 168 24.63 -15.80 8.84
C GLU A 168 24.55 -15.20 10.25
N LYS A 169 23.91 -15.92 11.19
CA LYS A 169 23.78 -15.47 12.59
C LYS A 169 25.15 -15.25 13.24
N ILE A 170 26.06 -16.23 13.16
CA ILE A 170 27.43 -16.13 13.69
C ILE A 170 28.16 -14.94 13.08
N GLN A 171 28.09 -14.77 11.75
CA GLN A 171 28.71 -13.63 11.07
C GLN A 171 28.11 -12.28 11.49
N ILE A 172 26.81 -12.21 11.79
CA ILE A 172 26.21 -11.01 12.37
C ILE A 172 26.70 -10.79 13.80
N GLU A 173 26.78 -11.85 14.63
CA GLU A 173 27.22 -11.79 16.03
C GLU A 173 28.68 -11.30 16.17
N GLU A 174 29.59 -11.72 15.27
CA GLU A 174 30.97 -11.19 15.14
C GLU A 174 31.03 -9.66 15.01
N ARG A 175 29.99 -9.04 14.42
CA ARG A 175 29.96 -7.61 14.09
C ARG A 175 29.27 -6.76 15.16
N LEU A 176 28.45 -7.36 16.03
CA LEU A 176 27.59 -6.65 16.99
C LEU A 176 28.36 -5.71 17.93
N GLU A 177 29.50 -6.17 18.48
CA GLU A 177 30.27 -5.37 19.45
C GLU A 177 30.80 -4.07 18.82
N SER A 178 31.24 -4.11 17.56
CA SER A 178 31.68 -2.91 16.84
C SER A 178 30.55 -1.89 16.67
N TRP A 179 29.32 -2.34 16.43
CA TRP A 179 28.15 -1.46 16.30
C TRP A 179 27.69 -0.91 17.65
N VAL A 180 27.78 -1.70 18.73
CA VAL A 180 27.54 -1.22 20.10
C VAL A 180 28.55 -0.14 20.47
N ASP A 181 29.83 -0.36 20.19
CA ASP A 181 30.89 0.62 20.48
C ASP A 181 30.76 1.88 19.60
N PHE A 182 30.33 1.76 18.34
CA PHE A 182 29.99 2.94 17.53
C PHE A 182 28.82 3.75 18.11
N VAL A 183 27.80 3.11 18.70
CA VAL A 183 26.70 3.86 19.36
C VAL A 183 27.19 4.50 20.66
N LEU A 184 27.92 3.76 21.51
CA LEU A 184 28.42 4.29 22.79
C LEU A 184 29.36 5.49 22.59
N ASN A 185 30.22 5.46 21.58
CA ASN A 185 31.18 6.54 21.27
C ASN A 185 30.60 7.65 20.37
N SER A 186 29.32 7.59 19.97
CA SER A 186 28.72 8.58 19.06
C SER A 186 28.30 9.91 19.69
N GLY A 187 28.34 10.02 21.03
CA GLY A 187 27.94 11.24 21.75
C GLY A 187 26.42 11.48 21.85
N LEU A 188 25.58 10.49 21.51
CA LEU A 188 24.14 10.55 21.69
C LEU A 188 23.76 10.64 23.17
N ASP A 189 22.88 11.58 23.54
CA ASP A 189 22.23 11.54 24.85
C ASP A 189 21.14 10.45 24.86
N LEU A 190 21.34 9.43 25.69
CA LEU A 190 20.42 8.30 25.83
C LEU A 190 19.71 8.25 27.21
N LYS A 191 19.81 9.29 28.05
CA LYS A 191 19.30 9.28 29.45
C LYS A 191 17.84 8.88 29.57
N GLU A 192 16.94 9.50 28.79
CA GLU A 192 15.51 9.17 28.85
C GLU A 192 15.22 7.70 28.49
N PHE A 193 16.02 7.10 27.60
CA PHE A 193 15.89 5.70 27.23
C PHE A 193 16.43 4.77 28.31
N ILE A 194 17.53 5.14 28.97
CA ILE A 194 18.08 4.42 30.13
C ILE A 194 17.04 4.39 31.25
N GLU A 195 16.38 5.49 31.56
CA GLU A 195 15.31 5.54 32.55
C GLU A 195 14.17 4.57 32.21
N MET A 196 13.63 4.66 30.98
CA MET A 196 12.52 3.81 30.50
C MET A 196 12.88 2.33 30.24
N TYR A 197 14.16 1.95 30.15
CA TYR A 197 14.57 0.58 29.81
C TYR A 197 14.33 -0.41 30.97
N THR A 198 13.16 -1.06 30.98
CA THR A 198 12.75 -2.09 31.96
C THR A 198 13.14 -3.50 31.52
N LYS A 199 13.02 -3.79 30.22
CA LYS A 199 13.10 -5.12 29.61
C LYS A 199 13.77 -5.02 28.22
N PRO A 200 14.41 -6.09 27.72
CA PRO A 200 14.99 -6.10 26.37
C PRO A 200 13.92 -6.02 25.27
N LEU A 201 14.23 -5.33 24.17
CA LEU A 201 13.47 -5.33 22.93
C LEU A 201 13.60 -6.68 22.22
N GLN A 202 12.51 -7.22 21.68
CA GLN A 202 12.54 -8.48 20.92
C GLN A 202 11.50 -8.48 19.80
N CYS A 203 11.88 -9.01 18.64
CA CYS A 203 10.99 -9.10 17.48
C CYS A 203 9.96 -10.24 17.63
N VAL A 204 8.74 -9.99 17.15
CA VAL A 204 7.66 -10.97 17.02
C VAL A 204 7.12 -10.86 15.59
N TRP A 205 7.06 -11.96 14.85
CA TRP A 205 6.79 -11.91 13.39
C TRP A 205 5.35 -12.34 13.06
N ILE A 206 4.62 -11.48 12.36
CA ILE A 206 3.26 -11.73 11.86
C ILE A 206 3.25 -11.67 10.33
N SER A 207 2.63 -12.66 9.71
CA SER A 207 2.46 -12.76 8.26
C SER A 207 1.09 -13.30 7.89
N ARG A 208 0.82 -13.36 6.58
CA ARG A 208 -0.35 -14.02 5.98
C ARG A 208 -0.50 -15.50 6.38
N ARG A 209 0.59 -16.18 6.75
CA ARG A 209 0.60 -17.57 7.23
C ARG A 209 0.44 -17.71 8.76
N THR A 210 0.27 -16.62 9.50
CA THR A 210 0.11 -16.64 10.96
C THR A 210 -1.36 -16.88 11.34
N GLU A 211 -1.64 -17.89 12.17
CA GLU A 211 -2.99 -18.19 12.68
C GLU A 211 -3.47 -17.13 13.70
N LEU A 212 -3.90 -15.98 13.21
CA LEU A 212 -4.30 -14.84 14.03
C LEU A 212 -5.48 -15.14 14.99
N GLU A 213 -6.37 -16.06 14.63
CA GLU A 213 -7.46 -16.52 15.51
C GLU A 213 -6.92 -17.21 16.78
N ASN A 214 -5.90 -18.06 16.66
CA ASN A 214 -5.17 -18.60 17.81
C ASN A 214 -4.26 -17.57 18.48
N THR A 215 -3.70 -16.63 17.70
CA THR A 215 -2.82 -15.56 18.20
C THR A 215 -3.59 -14.50 19.03
N SER A 216 -4.93 -14.45 18.94
CA SER A 216 -5.78 -13.63 19.84
C SER A 216 -5.61 -13.97 21.34
N LYS A 217 -5.06 -15.15 21.65
CA LYS A 217 -4.72 -15.61 23.01
C LYS A 217 -3.33 -15.17 23.47
N PHE A 218 -2.51 -14.59 22.59
CA PHE A 218 -1.18 -14.08 22.93
C PHE A 218 -1.31 -12.71 23.61
N SER A 219 -1.47 -12.73 24.94
CA SER A 219 -1.39 -11.48 25.71
C SER A 219 -0.01 -10.86 25.59
N LEU A 220 0.03 -9.54 25.47
CA LEU A 220 1.26 -8.75 25.55
C LEU A 220 1.66 -8.46 27.01
N GLU A 221 0.75 -8.74 27.95
CA GLU A 221 0.97 -8.59 29.39
C GLU A 221 1.86 -9.73 29.92
N GLY A 222 2.67 -9.43 30.93
CA GLY A 222 3.52 -10.43 31.61
C GLY A 222 4.77 -10.89 30.84
N LEU A 223 4.99 -10.43 29.60
CA LEU A 223 6.20 -10.73 28.83
C LEU A 223 7.47 -10.19 29.52
N ASP A 224 8.55 -10.99 29.47
CA ASP A 224 9.90 -10.67 29.94
C ASP A 224 10.68 -9.75 28.97
N PHE A 225 10.12 -9.50 27.80
CA PHE A 225 10.65 -8.61 26.75
C PHE A 225 9.60 -7.60 26.28
N ILE A 226 10.05 -6.55 25.60
CA ILE A 226 9.21 -5.57 24.90
C ILE A 226 8.99 -6.05 23.45
N PRO A 227 7.78 -6.49 23.06
CA PRO A 227 7.50 -6.96 21.71
C PRO A 227 7.55 -5.83 20.66
N ILE A 228 8.41 -6.01 19.68
CA ILE A 228 8.42 -5.30 18.40
C ILE A 228 7.73 -6.21 17.37
N ILE A 229 6.45 -5.97 17.12
CA ILE A 229 5.60 -6.79 16.26
C ILE A 229 5.81 -6.39 14.80
N LEU A 230 6.37 -7.29 13.99
CA LEU A 230 6.76 -7.08 12.60
C LEU A 230 5.74 -7.73 11.66
N VAL A 231 4.88 -6.91 11.05
CA VAL A 231 3.75 -7.35 10.21
C VAL A 231 4.11 -7.26 8.74
N SER A 232 4.42 -8.39 8.11
CA SER A 232 4.62 -8.48 6.67
C SER A 232 3.27 -8.57 5.96
N ALA A 233 2.90 -7.52 5.22
CA ALA A 233 1.55 -7.37 4.67
C ALA A 233 1.23 -8.35 3.52
N SER A 234 2.22 -8.63 2.67
CA SER A 234 2.05 -9.39 1.43
C SER A 234 2.26 -10.90 1.61
N ASP A 235 1.50 -11.69 0.85
CA ASP A 235 1.63 -13.16 0.82
C ASP A 235 2.63 -13.59 -0.26
N PRO A 236 3.73 -14.32 0.06
CA PRO A 236 4.64 -14.87 -0.95
C PRO A 236 3.99 -15.92 -1.86
N ASP A 237 2.96 -16.61 -1.36
CA ASP A 237 2.30 -17.71 -2.04
C ASP A 237 1.01 -17.27 -2.74
N HIS A 238 0.71 -15.95 -2.75
CA HIS A 238 -0.56 -15.42 -3.29
C HIS A 238 -0.79 -16.00 -4.69
N PRO A 239 -1.81 -16.86 -4.85
CA PRO A 239 -1.76 -17.85 -5.90
C PRO A 239 -1.91 -17.19 -7.28
N ILE A 240 -1.10 -17.67 -8.22
CA ILE A 240 -1.25 -17.41 -9.66
C ILE A 240 -2.48 -18.22 -10.17
N LYS A 241 -3.65 -17.93 -9.60
CA LYS A 241 -4.91 -18.65 -9.82
C LYS A 241 -5.51 -18.23 -11.16
N THR A 242 -5.16 -19.01 -12.18
CA THR A 242 -5.90 -19.17 -13.45
C THR A 242 -6.17 -17.86 -14.22
N THR A 243 -5.24 -17.54 -15.13
CA THR A 243 -5.26 -16.41 -16.09
C THR A 243 -5.15 -15.00 -15.48
N SER A 244 -4.10 -14.28 -15.89
CA SER A 244 -3.75 -12.87 -15.57
C SER A 244 -3.76 -12.47 -14.08
N TRP A 245 -2.56 -12.35 -13.47
CA TRP A 245 -2.12 -11.34 -12.47
C TRP A 245 -0.75 -11.71 -11.84
N VAL A 246 0.33 -10.95 -12.09
CA VAL A 246 1.58 -10.98 -11.27
C VAL A 246 2.40 -9.68 -11.41
N TYR A 247 2.61 -8.96 -10.30
CA TYR A 247 3.89 -8.30 -9.99
C TYR A 247 4.09 -8.15 -8.47
N ILE A 248 5.25 -8.58 -7.96
CA ILE A 248 5.64 -8.40 -6.54
C ILE A 248 7.15 -8.09 -6.46
N GLN A 249 7.53 -6.84 -6.69
CA GLN A 249 8.74 -6.24 -6.09
C GLN A 249 8.44 -4.80 -5.70
N GLY A 250 8.41 -4.48 -4.40
CA GLY A 250 8.33 -3.09 -3.93
C GLY A 250 7.03 -2.37 -4.30
N ALA A 251 5.91 -2.76 -3.70
CA ALA A 251 4.67 -1.97 -3.77
C ALA A 251 4.82 -0.72 -2.88
N GLY A 252 5.45 0.33 -3.44
CA GLY A 252 5.76 1.58 -2.74
C GLY A 252 7.24 1.96 -2.68
N ASP A 253 8.14 1.18 -3.31
CA ASP A 253 9.60 1.36 -3.26
C ASP A 253 10.10 2.45 -4.26
N ASP A 254 9.18 3.10 -4.98
CA ASP A 254 9.40 4.31 -5.79
C ASP A 254 9.11 5.56 -4.93
N HIS A 255 9.90 6.63 -5.08
CA HIS A 255 9.94 7.78 -4.16
C HIS A 255 8.69 8.70 -4.14
N ASP A 256 7.67 8.43 -4.95
CA ASP A 256 6.56 9.34 -5.25
C ASP A 256 5.42 9.28 -4.22
N ILE A 257 5.69 9.81 -3.01
CA ILE A 257 4.69 10.04 -1.95
C ILE A 257 3.49 10.88 -2.46
N GLU A 258 3.71 11.68 -3.52
CA GLU A 258 2.71 12.54 -4.17
C GLU A 258 1.55 11.79 -4.86
N LEU A 259 1.63 10.47 -5.03
CA LEU A 259 0.49 9.67 -5.51
C LEU A 259 -0.70 9.63 -4.53
N SER A 260 -0.50 10.01 -3.26
CA SER A 260 -1.48 9.90 -2.18
C SER A 260 -2.45 11.09 -2.01
N ARG A 261 -2.22 12.23 -2.67
CA ARG A 261 -3.05 13.45 -2.53
C ARG A 261 -3.89 13.72 -3.78
N GLY A 262 -5.15 14.09 -3.59
CA GLY A 262 -6.05 14.52 -4.66
C GLY A 262 -6.47 13.40 -5.64
N LYS A 263 -6.33 12.12 -5.26
CA LYS A 263 -6.59 10.95 -6.11
C LYS A 263 -7.36 9.88 -5.34
N CYS A 264 -8.41 9.33 -5.94
CA CYS A 264 -9.23 8.25 -5.41
C CYS A 264 -9.38 7.15 -6.47
N VAL A 265 -9.37 5.86 -6.09
CA VAL A 265 -9.33 4.75 -7.04
C VAL A 265 -10.41 3.72 -6.73
N PHE A 266 -11.28 3.45 -7.72
CA PHE A 266 -12.33 2.45 -7.62
C PHE A 266 -12.00 1.22 -8.48
N LEU A 267 -12.01 0.02 -7.86
CA LEU A 267 -11.71 -1.25 -8.51
C LEU A 267 -13.00 -2.05 -8.78
N ILE A 268 -13.25 -2.45 -10.03
CA ILE A 268 -14.44 -3.21 -10.43
C ILE A 268 -14.08 -4.68 -10.72
N ASP A 269 -14.62 -5.61 -9.93
CA ASP A 269 -14.57 -7.05 -10.19
C ASP A 269 -15.98 -7.62 -10.44
N SER A 270 -16.42 -7.60 -11.70
CA SER A 270 -17.70 -8.16 -12.14
C SER A 270 -17.88 -9.64 -11.82
N LYS A 271 -16.80 -10.38 -11.52
CA LYS A 271 -16.84 -11.82 -11.22
C LYS A 271 -16.95 -12.12 -9.72
N LYS A 272 -16.67 -11.16 -8.83
CA LYS A 272 -16.90 -11.30 -7.38
C LYS A 272 -18.33 -10.97 -6.96
N HIS A 273 -19.05 -10.14 -7.72
CA HIS A 273 -20.46 -9.85 -7.45
C HIS A 273 -21.38 -10.91 -8.07
N LYS A 274 -22.24 -11.53 -7.25
CA LYS A 274 -23.35 -12.40 -7.72
C LYS A 274 -24.51 -11.62 -8.35
N ARG A 275 -24.47 -10.29 -8.25
CA ARG A 275 -25.44 -9.31 -8.75
C ARG A 275 -24.85 -8.61 -9.97
N GLY A 276 -25.69 -8.22 -10.92
CA GLY A 276 -25.26 -7.54 -12.13
C GLY A 276 -24.66 -6.17 -11.84
N LEU A 277 -23.79 -5.66 -12.73
CA LEU A 277 -23.18 -4.33 -12.58
C LEU A 277 -24.25 -3.24 -12.41
N GLU A 278 -25.36 -3.35 -13.14
CA GLU A 278 -26.58 -2.52 -13.01
C GLU A 278 -27.19 -2.41 -11.61
N GLU A 279 -27.05 -3.43 -10.75
CA GLU A 279 -27.54 -3.39 -9.37
C GLU A 279 -26.63 -2.58 -8.45
N VAL A 280 -25.35 -2.42 -8.82
CA VAL A 280 -24.31 -1.75 -8.01
C VAL A 280 -23.97 -0.36 -8.57
N LEU A 281 -24.31 -0.06 -9.84
CA LEU A 281 -24.02 1.23 -10.49
C LEU A 281 -24.46 2.44 -9.66
N GLY A 282 -25.62 2.39 -8.99
CA GLY A 282 -26.09 3.51 -8.16
C GLY A 282 -25.17 3.81 -6.97
N GLU A 283 -24.68 2.78 -6.28
CA GLU A 283 -23.71 2.92 -5.18
C GLU A 283 -22.36 3.46 -5.68
N ILE A 284 -21.93 2.99 -6.86
CA ILE A 284 -20.68 3.43 -7.51
C ILE A 284 -20.78 4.90 -7.94
N LEU A 285 -21.92 5.31 -8.51
CA LEU A 285 -22.15 6.70 -8.94
C LEU A 285 -22.19 7.67 -7.75
N TYR A 286 -22.88 7.29 -6.67
CA TYR A 286 -22.87 8.05 -5.42
C TYR A 286 -21.45 8.21 -4.86
N PHE A 287 -20.65 7.14 -4.86
CA PHE A 287 -19.24 7.21 -4.44
C PHE A 287 -18.40 8.14 -5.34
N ILE A 288 -18.53 8.03 -6.66
CA ILE A 288 -17.81 8.89 -7.62
C ILE A 288 -18.19 10.36 -7.41
N GLU A 289 -19.48 10.68 -7.23
CA GLU A 289 -19.94 12.04 -6.93
C GLU A 289 -19.34 12.58 -5.64
N GLN A 290 -19.45 11.82 -4.54
CA GLN A 290 -18.93 12.25 -3.23
C GLN A 290 -17.42 12.49 -3.21
N GLU A 291 -16.65 11.88 -4.11
CA GLU A 291 -15.21 12.15 -4.26
C GLU A 291 -14.94 13.33 -5.21
N LEU A 292 -15.72 13.50 -6.28
CA LEU A 292 -15.63 14.67 -7.18
C LEU A 292 -16.06 15.97 -6.48
N GLU A 293 -17.03 15.93 -5.56
CA GLU A 293 -17.42 17.09 -4.73
C GLU A 293 -16.30 17.55 -3.79
N LYS A 294 -15.43 16.62 -3.35
CA LYS A 294 -14.20 16.89 -2.59
C LYS A 294 -13.01 17.31 -3.48
N GLU A 295 -13.26 17.52 -4.78
CA GLU A 295 -12.28 17.86 -5.81
C GLU A 295 -11.17 16.81 -6.00
N MET A 296 -11.47 15.55 -5.68
CA MET A 296 -10.56 14.41 -5.89
C MET A 296 -10.63 13.93 -7.34
N ASN A 297 -9.48 13.56 -7.91
CA ASN A 297 -9.42 12.88 -9.21
C ASN A 297 -9.83 11.41 -9.03
N VAL A 298 -10.97 11.01 -9.59
CA VAL A 298 -11.48 9.64 -9.46
C VAL A 298 -11.02 8.78 -10.64
N TYR A 299 -10.29 7.71 -10.34
CA TYR A 299 -9.81 6.72 -11.31
C TYR A 299 -10.64 5.44 -11.20
N VAL A 300 -11.39 5.12 -12.26
CA VAL A 300 -12.15 3.87 -12.36
C VAL A 300 -11.31 2.85 -13.10
N LEU A 301 -11.03 1.70 -12.47
CA LEU A 301 -10.23 0.62 -13.03
C LEU A 301 -10.94 -0.72 -12.86
N GLY A 302 -10.92 -1.53 -13.92
CA GLY A 302 -11.35 -2.92 -13.88
C GLY A 302 -10.36 -3.78 -14.67
N ARG A 303 -10.74 -5.04 -14.91
CA ARG A 303 -9.77 -6.09 -15.29
C ARG A 303 -9.07 -5.89 -16.64
N THR A 304 -9.60 -5.08 -17.55
CA THR A 304 -9.09 -5.01 -18.94
C THR A 304 -8.68 -3.62 -19.44
N GLY A 305 -9.24 -2.55 -18.89
CA GLY A 305 -9.14 -1.20 -19.47
C GLY A 305 -10.05 -0.97 -20.68
N LYS A 306 -10.96 -1.90 -20.99
CA LYS A 306 -11.76 -1.99 -22.21
C LYS A 306 -13.27 -2.23 -21.98
N ASN A 307 -13.73 -2.63 -20.79
CA ASN A 307 -15.09 -3.16 -20.57
C ASN A 307 -15.79 -2.58 -19.32
N GLU A 308 -15.62 -3.16 -18.13
CA GLU A 308 -16.36 -2.76 -16.90
C GLU A 308 -16.15 -1.29 -16.53
N GLU A 309 -14.90 -0.89 -16.48
CA GLU A 309 -14.42 0.48 -16.26
C GLU A 309 -14.97 1.49 -17.28
N ILE A 310 -15.13 1.08 -18.55
CA ILE A 310 -15.74 1.91 -19.59
C ILE A 310 -17.23 2.11 -19.32
N VAL A 311 -17.91 1.09 -18.80
CA VAL A 311 -19.35 1.12 -18.52
C VAL A 311 -19.67 1.96 -17.29
N VAL A 312 -18.84 1.88 -16.24
CA VAL A 312 -18.92 2.80 -15.09
C VAL A 312 -18.51 4.22 -15.48
N GLY A 313 -17.49 4.39 -16.32
CA GLY A 313 -17.12 5.69 -16.89
C GLY A 313 -18.26 6.33 -17.68
N LEU A 314 -18.97 5.55 -18.51
CA LEU A 314 -20.17 5.98 -19.22
C LEU A 314 -21.32 6.35 -18.28
N ALA A 315 -21.59 5.52 -17.28
CA ALA A 315 -22.60 5.81 -16.27
C ALA A 315 -22.29 7.14 -15.56
N ALA A 316 -21.05 7.34 -15.11
CA ALA A 316 -20.62 8.58 -14.47
C ALA A 316 -20.74 9.77 -15.41
N MET A 317 -20.21 9.66 -16.63
CA MET A 317 -20.29 10.72 -17.65
C MET A 317 -21.74 11.09 -18.02
N CYS A 318 -22.71 10.19 -17.90
CA CYS A 318 -24.12 10.53 -18.09
C CYS A 318 -24.73 11.14 -16.82
N SER A 319 -24.56 10.47 -15.67
CA SER A 319 -25.26 10.82 -14.43
C SER A 319 -24.73 12.07 -13.72
N LEU A 320 -23.44 12.39 -13.89
CA LEU A 320 -22.73 13.39 -13.10
C LEU A 320 -22.21 14.60 -13.91
N PHE A 321 -22.23 14.52 -15.25
CA PHE A 321 -21.61 15.51 -16.13
C PHE A 321 -22.55 15.98 -17.25
N ASP A 322 -22.47 17.27 -17.59
CA ASP A 322 -23.33 17.93 -18.58
C ASP A 322 -23.04 17.53 -20.06
N SER A 323 -23.61 18.26 -21.02
CA SER A 323 -23.46 18.09 -22.47
C SER A 323 -22.03 18.25 -22.99
N ASP A 324 -21.23 19.04 -22.28
CA ASP A 324 -19.88 19.49 -22.61
C ASP A 324 -18.81 18.80 -21.74
N ASN A 325 -19.29 18.00 -20.77
CA ASN A 325 -18.57 17.16 -19.81
C ASN A 325 -17.91 17.94 -18.67
N ASN A 326 -18.56 19.00 -18.19
CA ASN A 326 -18.27 19.59 -16.88
C ASN A 326 -19.00 18.79 -15.78
N PHE A 327 -18.38 18.63 -14.61
CA PHE A 327 -19.03 18.01 -13.45
C PHE A 327 -20.04 18.99 -12.85
N GLU A 328 -21.31 18.58 -12.80
CA GLU A 328 -22.36 19.37 -12.17
C GLU A 328 -22.22 19.24 -10.65
N LYS A 329 -22.06 20.32 -9.89
CA LYS A 329 -22.00 20.28 -8.41
C LYS A 329 -23.39 20.46 -7.78
N ASN A 330 -23.60 19.91 -6.58
CA ASN A 330 -24.74 20.22 -5.69
C ASN A 330 -26.16 20.02 -6.30
N LYS A 331 -26.38 18.98 -7.12
CA LYS A 331 -27.75 18.66 -7.59
C LYS A 331 -28.58 18.09 -6.45
N GLN A 332 -29.48 18.90 -5.89
CA GLN A 332 -30.50 18.44 -4.95
C GLN A 332 -31.35 17.34 -5.61
N ASN A 333 -31.40 16.17 -4.99
CA ASN A 333 -32.12 14.97 -5.46
C ASN A 333 -31.70 14.46 -6.85
N ARG A 334 -30.45 13.99 -7.03
CA ARG A 334 -30.13 13.11 -8.17
C ARG A 334 -30.83 11.76 -8.03
N ASP A 335 -31.57 11.37 -9.06
CA ASP A 335 -31.89 9.98 -9.34
C ASP A 335 -30.79 9.39 -10.24
N TYR A 336 -29.96 8.51 -9.68
CA TYR A 336 -28.90 7.81 -10.43
C TYR A 336 -29.44 6.75 -11.38
N THR A 337 -30.66 6.26 -11.13
CA THR A 337 -31.35 5.15 -11.81
C THR A 337 -32.34 5.60 -12.89
N ARG A 338 -32.75 6.88 -12.93
CA ARG A 338 -33.67 7.41 -13.95
C ARG A 338 -33.29 8.79 -14.44
N GLN A 339 -32.42 8.81 -15.45
CA GLN A 339 -32.12 10.02 -16.17
C GLN A 339 -33.10 10.24 -17.32
N HIS A 340 -34.20 10.95 -17.06
CA HIS A 340 -35.13 11.46 -18.09
C HIS A 340 -34.47 12.39 -19.15
N LEU A 341 -33.19 12.74 -18.97
CA LEU A 341 -32.37 13.54 -19.89
C LEU A 341 -31.34 12.69 -20.68
N CYS A 342 -31.19 11.39 -20.37
CA CYS A 342 -30.23 10.53 -21.04
C CYS A 342 -30.89 9.76 -22.19
N ASP A 343 -30.25 9.71 -23.35
CA ASP A 343 -30.69 8.90 -24.49
C ASP A 343 -29.55 8.08 -25.10
N LYS A 344 -29.90 7.21 -26.07
CA LYS A 344 -28.94 6.33 -26.74
C LYS A 344 -27.93 7.08 -27.62
N GLN A 345 -28.23 8.31 -28.03
CA GLN A 345 -27.33 9.15 -28.81
C GLN A 345 -26.31 9.87 -27.91
N MET A 346 -26.71 10.31 -26.72
CA MET A 346 -25.86 10.83 -25.65
C MET A 346 -24.90 9.75 -25.13
N ILE A 347 -25.39 8.55 -24.82
CA ILE A 347 -24.54 7.40 -24.43
C ILE A 347 -23.53 7.09 -25.55
N ARG A 348 -23.95 7.11 -26.81
CA ARG A 348 -23.05 6.90 -27.97
C ARG A 348 -22.03 8.03 -28.14
N LYS A 349 -22.43 9.31 -27.97
CA LYS A 349 -21.52 10.47 -28.01
C LYS A 349 -20.47 10.38 -26.90
N LYS A 350 -20.87 10.03 -25.67
CA LYS A 350 -19.94 9.88 -24.53
C LYS A 350 -19.07 8.62 -24.65
N LEU A 351 -19.53 7.54 -25.29
CA LEU A 351 -18.66 6.42 -25.67
C LEU A 351 -17.66 6.80 -26.76
N MET A 352 -18.08 7.57 -27.77
CA MET A 352 -17.16 8.09 -28.79
C MET A 352 -16.14 9.08 -28.20
N TYR A 353 -16.51 9.86 -27.17
CA TYR A 353 -15.57 10.72 -26.42
C TYR A 353 -14.58 9.90 -25.58
N ILE A 354 -15.05 8.81 -24.96
CA ILE A 354 -14.18 7.83 -24.31
C ILE A 354 -13.22 7.20 -25.32
N GLN A 355 -13.72 6.79 -26.50
CA GLN A 355 -12.96 6.12 -27.54
C GLN A 355 -12.01 7.05 -28.30
N SER A 356 -12.37 8.32 -28.49
CA SER A 356 -11.51 9.34 -29.11
C SER A 356 -10.24 9.60 -28.30
N PHE A 357 -10.15 9.02 -27.10
CA PHE A 357 -8.84 8.73 -26.58
C PHE A 357 -8.65 7.24 -26.16
N ILE A 358 -9.35 6.48 -25.30
CA ILE A 358 -9.11 4.98 -25.27
C ILE A 358 -9.67 4.30 -26.54
N ASN A 359 -8.82 4.19 -27.58
CA ASN A 359 -9.06 3.44 -28.83
C ASN A 359 -9.65 2.05 -28.57
N ASP A 360 -9.11 1.38 -27.54
CA ASP A 360 -9.41 0.01 -27.16
C ASP A 360 -10.72 -0.17 -26.35
N ALA A 361 -11.45 0.91 -26.06
CA ALA A 361 -12.66 0.89 -25.24
C ALA A 361 -13.80 0.20 -26.00
N SER A 362 -14.04 -1.06 -25.68
CA SER A 362 -14.97 -1.94 -26.39
C SER A 362 -15.90 -2.65 -25.40
N PRO A 363 -16.81 -1.89 -24.74
CA PRO A 363 -17.72 -2.43 -23.75
C PRO A 363 -18.66 -3.45 -24.38
N SER A 364 -18.67 -4.66 -23.81
CA SER A 364 -19.38 -5.82 -24.35
C SER A 364 -20.89 -5.57 -24.49
N ARG A 365 -21.53 -6.22 -25.48
CA ARG A 365 -22.97 -6.07 -25.75
C ARG A 365 -23.87 -6.38 -24.54
N SER A 366 -23.41 -7.23 -23.62
CA SER A 366 -24.07 -7.51 -22.34
C SER A 366 -23.96 -6.33 -21.38
N MET A 367 -22.77 -5.76 -21.17
CA MET A 367 -22.58 -4.59 -20.32
C MET A 367 -23.27 -3.34 -20.88
N MET A 368 -23.25 -3.13 -22.20
CA MET A 368 -24.01 -2.04 -22.82
C MET A 368 -25.53 -2.23 -22.65
N LYS A 369 -26.06 -3.46 -22.73
CA LYS A 369 -27.47 -3.71 -22.35
C LYS A 369 -27.74 -3.41 -20.87
N SER A 370 -26.78 -3.70 -20.00
CA SER A 370 -26.88 -3.46 -18.56
C SER A 370 -26.95 -1.96 -18.23
N LEU A 371 -26.05 -1.16 -18.82
CA LEU A 371 -26.06 0.30 -18.76
C LEU A 371 -27.37 0.89 -19.30
N ASN A 372 -27.85 0.41 -20.45
CA ASN A 372 -29.10 0.89 -21.05
C ASN A 372 -30.33 0.58 -20.17
N ARG A 373 -30.31 -0.46 -19.31
CA ARG A 373 -31.35 -0.65 -18.29
C ARG A 373 -31.18 0.39 -17.18
N HIS A 374 -29.99 0.48 -16.59
CA HIS A 374 -29.74 1.38 -15.45
C HIS A 374 -29.97 2.87 -15.74
N LEU A 375 -29.88 3.32 -17.00
CA LEU A 375 -30.09 4.72 -17.37
C LEU A 375 -31.44 5.02 -18.05
N LEU A 376 -32.10 4.04 -18.69
CA LEU A 376 -33.23 4.28 -19.60
C LEU A 376 -34.53 3.51 -19.26
N SER A 377 -34.68 2.92 -18.07
CA SER A 377 -35.91 2.22 -17.61
C SER A 377 -36.15 2.30 -16.10
#